data_AF-A0A2U1F140-F1
#
_entry.id   AF-A0A2U1F140-F1
#
_cell.length_a   1.000
_cell.length_b   1.000
_cell.length_c   1.000
_cell.angle_alpha   90.00
_cell.angle_beta   90.00
_cell.angle_gamma   90.00
#
_symmetry.space_group_name_H-M   'P 1'
#
loop_
_entity.id
_entity.type
_entity.pdbx_description
1 polymer ?
#
loop_
_entity_poly.entity_id
_entity_poly.type
_entity_poly.pdbx_seq_one_letter_code
_entity_poly.pdbx_strand_id
1 'polypeptide(L)'
;MALVSVLTFSSCSSDDEPRSIENTQWEKIFTPDEIADGDNAKGNFLRDIDWDNLPVTGASIKLDFISKTQATFTVRIVLGEKYFSQIKYILPFNYNATTGAVMLKFSDRESLVIEHNLPDGEEIEFAQFVNSLGQVDWDKNTLSLTLVDAETYTLPVVLTKK
;
A
#
# COMPACT_ATOMS: atom_id res chain seq x y z
N MET A 1 -44.39 49.39 -0.53
CA MET A 1 -43.80 48.47 0.46
C MET A 1 -43.39 47.21 -0.29
N ALA A 2 -42.09 46.92 -0.35
CA ALA A 2 -41.58 45.69 -0.94
C ALA A 2 -40.79 44.98 0.16
N LEU A 3 -41.27 43.81 0.59
CA LEU A 3 -40.54 42.94 1.49
C LEU A 3 -39.32 42.40 0.73
N VAL A 4 -38.14 42.87 1.08
CA VAL A 4 -36.89 42.22 0.68
C VAL A 4 -36.71 41.02 1.61
N SER A 5 -37.15 39.85 1.17
CA SER A 5 -36.78 38.59 1.79
C SER A 5 -35.29 38.37 1.56
N VAL A 6 -34.49 38.66 2.59
CA VAL A 6 -33.11 38.19 2.68
C VAL A 6 -33.18 36.67 2.81
N LEU A 7 -32.88 35.98 1.71
CA LEU A 7 -32.55 34.55 1.77
C LEU A 7 -31.24 34.45 2.53
N THR A 8 -31.32 34.19 3.83
CA THR A 8 -30.18 33.73 4.60
C THR A 8 -29.79 32.37 4.03
N PHE A 9 -28.73 32.35 3.22
CA PHE A 9 -27.97 31.14 2.96
C PHE A 9 -27.41 30.69 4.31
N SER A 10 -28.15 29.80 4.98
CA SER A 10 -27.58 28.91 5.97
C SER A 10 -26.42 28.23 5.27
N SER A 11 -25.20 28.60 5.65
CA SER A 11 -23.96 27.92 5.32
C SER A 11 -24.18 26.42 5.52
N CYS A 12 -24.46 25.68 4.46
CA CYS A 12 -24.11 24.27 4.39
C CYS A 12 -22.61 24.26 4.64
N SER A 13 -22.22 23.81 5.84
CA SER A 13 -20.85 23.38 6.10
C SER A 13 -20.44 22.51 4.93
N SER A 14 -19.32 22.89 4.31
CA SER A 14 -18.68 22.23 3.20
C SER A 14 -18.29 20.80 3.55
N ASP A 15 -19.25 19.87 3.47
CA ASP A 15 -18.99 18.42 3.42
C ASP A 15 -18.70 17.94 1.98
N ASP A 16 -18.73 18.86 1.00
CA ASP A 16 -18.58 18.57 -0.44
C ASP A 16 -17.17 18.78 -1.00
N GLU A 17 -16.16 19.08 -0.16
CA GLU A 17 -14.78 19.06 -0.67
C GLU A 17 -14.31 17.62 -0.88
N PRO A 18 -13.87 17.23 -2.09
CA PRO A 18 -13.42 15.87 -2.34
C PRO A 18 -12.24 15.54 -1.43
N ARG A 19 -12.38 14.52 -0.58
CA ARG A 19 -11.32 14.11 0.36
C ARG A 19 -10.07 13.72 -0.42
N SER A 20 -8.97 14.45 -0.20
CA SER A 20 -7.70 14.24 -0.89
C SER A 20 -6.90 13.11 -0.24
N ILE A 21 -6.31 12.25 -1.06
CA ILE A 21 -5.38 11.20 -0.63
C ILE A 21 -3.93 11.69 -0.54
N GLU A 22 -3.63 12.88 -1.07
CA GLU A 22 -2.30 13.48 -1.02
C GLU A 22 -1.82 13.71 0.43
N ASN A 23 -0.52 13.53 0.66
CA ASN A 23 0.14 13.63 1.96
C ASN A 23 -0.43 12.69 3.03
N THR A 24 -0.86 11.49 2.63
CA THR A 24 -1.33 10.46 3.55
C THR A 24 -0.42 9.25 3.55
N GLN A 25 -0.28 8.61 4.72
CA GLN A 25 0.49 7.39 4.91
C GLN A 25 -0.43 6.26 5.37
N TRP A 26 -0.22 5.09 4.79
CA TRP A 26 -1.00 3.88 5.05
C TRP A 26 -0.05 2.71 5.26
N GLU A 27 -0.36 1.84 6.21
CA GLU A 27 0.48 0.70 6.53
C GLU A 27 -0.34 -0.53 6.94
N LYS A 28 0.14 -1.70 6.52
CA LYS A 28 -0.23 -3.00 7.07
C LYS A 28 1.01 -3.65 7.66
N ILE A 29 0.94 -4.00 8.94
CA ILE A 29 1.89 -4.91 9.59
C ILE A 29 1.22 -6.29 9.62
N PHE A 30 1.89 -7.29 9.08
CA PHE A 30 1.37 -8.66 9.04
C PHE A 30 1.57 -9.33 10.40
N THR A 31 0.53 -10.03 10.85
CA THR A 31 0.58 -10.84 12.06
C THR A 31 1.37 -12.13 11.80
N PRO A 32 1.88 -12.78 12.86
CA PRO A 32 2.56 -14.08 12.72
C PRO A 32 1.71 -15.12 11.98
N ASP A 33 0.40 -15.15 12.22
CA ASP A 33 -0.51 -16.09 11.56
C ASP A 33 -0.62 -15.80 10.04
N GLU A 34 -0.72 -14.52 9.66
CA GLU A 34 -0.74 -14.11 8.24
C GLU A 34 0.58 -14.41 7.51
N ILE A 35 1.70 -14.48 8.24
CA ILE A 35 3.02 -14.84 7.71
C ILE A 35 3.18 -16.36 7.64
N ALA A 36 2.69 -17.09 8.65
CA ALA A 36 2.83 -18.54 8.76
C ALA A 36 1.93 -19.32 7.80
N ASP A 37 0.84 -18.71 7.33
CA ASP A 37 -0.01 -19.28 6.29
C ASP A 37 0.81 -19.36 4.98
N GLY A 38 1.44 -20.51 4.75
CA GLY A 38 2.61 -20.67 3.89
C GLY A 38 2.46 -20.27 2.42
N ASP A 39 1.23 -20.16 1.90
CA ASP A 39 0.95 -19.60 0.57
C ASP A 39 1.02 -18.05 0.56
N ASN A 40 0.86 -17.40 1.72
CA ASN A 40 0.87 -15.95 1.85
C ASN A 40 2.26 -15.31 1.99
N ALA A 41 3.24 -16.00 2.58
CA ALA A 41 4.61 -15.49 2.68
C ALA A 41 5.51 -15.93 1.53
N LYS A 42 5.36 -17.17 1.04
CA LYS A 42 6.20 -17.76 0.00
C LYS A 42 5.91 -17.29 -1.42
N GLY A 43 4.72 -16.73 -1.68
CA GLY A 43 4.29 -16.27 -3.01
C GLY A 43 3.93 -14.79 -3.12
N ASN A 44 3.53 -14.13 -2.02
CA ASN A 44 3.01 -12.76 -2.13
C ASN A 44 4.07 -11.66 -1.99
N PHE A 45 5.19 -11.93 -1.31
CA PHE A 45 6.23 -10.92 -1.07
C PHE A 45 7.57 -11.28 -1.65
N LEU A 46 7.89 -12.58 -1.69
CA LEU A 46 9.19 -13.11 -2.07
C LEU A 46 8.98 -14.26 -3.04
N ARG A 47 9.93 -14.49 -3.95
CA ARG A 47 9.87 -15.53 -4.98
C ARG A 47 10.92 -16.62 -4.82
N ASP A 48 12.06 -16.32 -4.22
CA ASP A 48 13.17 -17.29 -4.06
C ASP A 48 13.93 -17.03 -2.75
N ILE A 49 13.69 -17.86 -1.73
CA ILE A 49 14.40 -17.88 -0.43
C ILE A 49 14.45 -19.32 0.08
N ASP A 50 15.55 -19.70 0.72
CA ASP A 50 15.61 -20.91 1.56
C ASP A 50 15.00 -20.65 2.94
N TRP A 51 13.70 -20.91 3.04
CA TRP A 51 12.87 -20.65 4.22
C TRP A 51 13.22 -21.52 5.43
N ASP A 52 13.92 -22.63 5.23
CA ASP A 52 14.34 -23.51 6.31
C ASP A 52 15.52 -22.92 7.10
N ASN A 53 16.32 -22.07 6.44
CA ASN A 53 17.46 -21.38 7.05
C ASN A 53 17.12 -19.94 7.52
N LEU A 54 16.19 -19.26 6.84
CA LEU A 54 15.81 -17.87 7.14
C LEU A 54 14.28 -17.70 7.13
N PRO A 55 13.56 -18.10 8.20
CA PRO A 55 12.12 -17.94 8.24
C PRO A 55 11.74 -16.46 8.30
N VAL A 56 10.68 -16.05 7.58
CA VAL A 56 10.10 -14.71 7.75
C VAL A 56 9.42 -14.62 9.10
N THR A 57 9.84 -13.64 9.90
CA THR A 57 9.34 -13.37 11.25
C THR A 57 8.55 -12.05 11.31
N GLY A 58 8.63 -11.24 10.25
CA GLY A 58 7.88 -10.00 10.14
C GLY A 58 7.76 -9.56 8.69
N ALA A 59 6.61 -8.97 8.35
CA ALA A 59 6.40 -8.34 7.06
C ALA A 59 5.56 -7.08 7.23
N SER A 60 5.78 -6.09 6.38
CA SER A 60 4.92 -4.93 6.26
C SER A 60 4.84 -4.39 4.84
N ILE A 61 3.69 -3.81 4.52
CA ILE A 61 3.49 -2.96 3.34
C ILE A 61 3.19 -1.55 3.84
N LYS A 62 3.85 -0.57 3.24
CA LYS A 62 3.62 0.84 3.49
C LYS A 62 3.39 1.57 2.17
N LEU A 63 2.42 2.49 2.15
CA LEU A 63 2.10 3.34 1.02
C LEU A 63 2.01 4.81 1.46
N ASP A 64 2.91 5.65 0.94
CA ASP A 64 2.90 7.09 1.16
C ASP A 64 2.44 7.80 -0.11
N PHE A 65 1.29 8.47 -0.08
CA PHE A 65 0.84 9.32 -1.18
C PHE A 65 1.53 10.68 -1.07
N ILE A 66 2.66 10.85 -1.76
CA ILE A 66 3.50 12.05 -1.67
C ILE A 66 2.94 13.24 -2.45
N SER A 67 2.06 13.00 -3.42
CA SER A 67 1.36 14.02 -4.20
C SER A 67 0.03 13.51 -4.72
N LYS A 68 -0.66 14.28 -5.56
CA LYS A 68 -1.90 13.85 -6.25
C LYS A 68 -1.72 12.74 -7.28
N THR A 69 -0.48 12.46 -7.71
CA THR A 69 -0.21 11.53 -8.81
C THR A 69 0.92 10.54 -8.51
N GLN A 70 1.70 10.76 -7.46
CA GLN A 70 2.80 9.88 -7.07
C GLN A 70 2.62 9.33 -5.67
N ALA A 71 2.95 8.05 -5.52
CA ALA A 71 3.03 7.37 -4.25
C ALA A 71 4.36 6.61 -4.12
N THR A 72 4.80 6.44 -2.89
CA THR A 72 5.89 5.53 -2.53
C THR A 72 5.27 4.25 -1.98
N PHE A 73 5.57 3.12 -2.59
CA PHE A 73 5.21 1.79 -2.08
C PHE A 73 6.45 1.10 -1.55
N THR A 74 6.39 0.64 -0.30
CA THR A 74 7.48 -0.04 0.38
C THR A 74 7.00 -1.39 0.88
N VAL A 75 7.76 -2.44 0.54
CA VAL A 75 7.62 -3.76 1.16
C VAL A 75 8.84 -3.99 2.02
N ARG A 76 8.63 -4.41 3.26
CA ARG A 76 9.70 -4.79 4.17
C ARG A 76 9.42 -6.18 4.72
N ILE A 77 10.47 -6.97 4.77
CA ILE A 77 10.49 -8.29 5.41
C ILE A 77 11.58 -8.34 6.47
N VAL A 78 11.35 -9.13 7.51
CA VAL A 78 12.28 -9.47 8.57
C VAL A 78 12.44 -10.99 8.57
N LEU A 79 13.68 -11.45 8.56
CA LEU A 79 14.07 -12.84 8.49
C LEU A 79 14.83 -13.21 9.78
N GLY A 80 14.35 -14.24 10.47
CA GLY A 80 14.83 -14.58 11.82
C GLY A 80 14.74 -13.39 12.78
N GLU A 81 15.73 -13.18 13.63
CA GLU A 81 15.72 -12.08 14.61
C GLU A 81 16.54 -10.85 14.19
N LYS A 82 17.30 -10.93 13.09
CA LYS A 82 18.39 -9.97 12.82
C LYS A 82 18.45 -9.47 11.39
N TYR A 83 17.84 -10.18 10.45
CA TYR A 83 17.95 -9.84 9.04
C TYR A 83 16.69 -9.14 8.55
N PHE A 84 16.87 -8.25 7.58
CA PHE A 84 15.78 -7.59 6.88
C PHE A 84 16.15 -7.41 5.41
N SER A 85 15.11 -7.32 4.60
CA SER A 85 15.19 -6.81 3.25
C SER A 85 13.99 -5.89 3.02
N GLN A 86 14.21 -4.81 2.28
CA GLN A 86 13.20 -3.82 1.98
C GLN A 86 13.38 -3.37 0.54
N ILE A 87 12.27 -3.29 -0.18
CA ILE A 87 12.21 -2.68 -1.51
C ILE A 87 11.26 -1.49 -1.49
N LYS A 88 11.68 -0.42 -2.17
CA LYS A 88 10.93 0.82 -2.30
C LYS A 88 10.73 1.17 -3.78
N TYR A 89 9.50 1.45 -4.15
CA TYR A 89 9.11 1.95 -5.47
C TYR A 89 8.50 3.34 -5.36
N ILE A 90 8.80 4.22 -6.32
CA ILE A 90 7.91 5.32 -6.66
C ILE A 90 7.03 4.83 -7.79
N LEU A 91 5.72 5.04 -7.67
CA LEU A 91 4.77 4.65 -8.70
C LEU A 91 3.70 5.73 -8.92
N PRO A 92 3.23 5.89 -10.16
CA PRO A 92 2.10 6.73 -10.43
C PRO A 92 0.79 6.06 -10.00
N PHE A 93 -0.21 6.88 -9.67
CA PHE A 93 -1.54 6.39 -9.33
C PHE A 93 -2.64 7.28 -9.89
N ASN A 94 -3.84 6.71 -10.00
CA ASN A 94 -5.08 7.44 -10.22
C ASN A 94 -5.94 7.33 -8.97
N TYR A 95 -6.55 8.44 -8.53
CA TYR A 95 -7.51 8.46 -7.42
C TYR A 95 -8.78 9.20 -7.82
N ASN A 96 -9.93 8.57 -7.56
CA ASN A 96 -11.23 9.17 -7.77
C ASN A 96 -11.78 9.62 -6.42
N ALA A 97 -11.75 10.92 -6.16
CA ALA A 97 -12.14 11.48 -4.86
C ALA A 97 -13.65 11.37 -4.55
N THR A 98 -14.49 11.14 -5.56
CA THR A 98 -15.94 10.92 -5.37
C THR A 98 -16.23 9.50 -4.90
N THR A 99 -15.52 8.52 -5.45
CA THR A 99 -15.77 7.10 -5.14
C THR A 99 -14.81 6.53 -4.12
N GLY A 100 -13.65 7.18 -3.89
CA GLY A 100 -12.54 6.67 -3.09
C GLY A 100 -11.68 5.62 -3.79
N ALA A 101 -11.96 5.30 -5.07
CA ALA A 101 -11.21 4.30 -5.82
C ALA A 101 -9.78 4.77 -6.10
N VAL A 102 -8.81 3.87 -5.95
CA VAL A 102 -7.39 4.10 -6.25
C VAL A 102 -6.86 3.00 -7.18
N MET A 103 -6.01 3.38 -8.12
CA MET A 103 -5.30 2.43 -8.99
C MET A 103 -3.81 2.74 -8.99
N LEU A 104 -3.00 1.82 -8.46
CA LEU A 104 -1.54 1.90 -8.46
C LEU A 104 -0.99 1.23 -9.73
N LYS A 105 -0.12 1.91 -10.47
CA LYS A 105 0.43 1.42 -11.74
C LYS A 105 1.86 0.92 -11.54
N PHE A 106 2.01 -0.31 -11.06
CA PHE A 106 3.32 -0.90 -10.81
C PHE A 106 4.12 -1.20 -12.10
N SER A 107 3.48 -1.32 -13.27
CA SER A 107 4.17 -1.41 -14.57
C SER A 107 5.02 -0.18 -14.88
N ASP A 108 4.62 0.97 -14.33
CA ASP A 108 5.23 2.28 -14.57
C ASP A 108 6.10 2.70 -13.37
N ARG A 109 6.51 1.73 -12.53
CA ARG A 109 7.27 1.97 -11.31
C ARG A 109 8.71 2.32 -11.61
N GLU A 110 9.26 3.22 -10.80
CA GLU A 110 10.69 3.43 -10.68
C GLU A 110 11.18 2.74 -9.40
N SER A 111 12.04 1.73 -9.57
CA SER A 111 12.74 1.11 -8.45
C SER A 111 13.70 2.12 -7.85
N LEU A 112 13.47 2.48 -6.59
CA LEU A 112 14.33 3.45 -5.89
C LEU A 112 15.51 2.76 -5.23
N VAL A 113 15.24 1.83 -4.31
CA VAL A 113 16.27 1.24 -3.44
C VAL A 113 15.82 -0.16 -3.01
N ILE A 114 16.77 -1.11 -3.03
CA ILE A 114 16.70 -2.35 -2.26
C ILE A 114 17.70 -2.21 -1.11
N GLU A 115 17.22 -2.26 0.13
CA GLU A 115 18.04 -2.20 1.34
C GLU A 115 17.96 -3.54 2.05
N HIS A 116 19.10 -4.14 2.36
CA HIS A 116 19.14 -5.40 3.08
C HIS A 116 20.40 -5.53 3.93
N ASN A 117 20.38 -6.41 4.92
CA ASN A 117 21.54 -6.76 5.74
C ASN A 117 21.77 -8.28 5.80
N LEU A 118 21.36 -8.98 4.74
CA LEU A 118 21.44 -10.44 4.59
C LEU A 118 22.88 -10.98 4.76
N PRO A 119 23.03 -12.27 5.11
CA PRO A 119 24.32 -12.95 5.05
C PRO A 119 24.95 -12.88 3.65
N ASP A 120 26.28 -12.98 3.58
CA ASP A 120 27.00 -13.05 2.31
C ASP A 120 26.53 -14.27 1.48
N GLY A 121 26.18 -14.03 0.21
CA GLY A 121 25.75 -15.07 -0.72
C GLY A 121 24.23 -15.35 -0.73
N GLU A 122 23.47 -14.72 0.15
CA GLU A 122 22.00 -14.77 0.13
C GLU A 122 21.43 -13.67 -0.77
N GLU A 123 20.54 -14.04 -1.67
CA GLU A 123 19.78 -13.12 -2.52
C GLU A 123 18.29 -13.28 -2.25
N ILE A 124 17.54 -12.20 -2.44
CA ILE A 124 16.08 -12.19 -2.26
C ILE A 124 15.45 -11.56 -3.47
N GLU A 125 14.56 -12.30 -4.11
CA GLU A 125 13.69 -11.76 -5.13
C GLU A 125 12.32 -11.40 -4.53
N PHE A 126 11.91 -10.13 -4.66
CA PHE A 126 10.58 -9.69 -4.27
C PHE A 126 9.54 -10.01 -5.36
N ALA A 127 8.30 -10.25 -4.94
CA ALA A 127 7.16 -10.37 -5.85
C ALA A 127 7.00 -9.12 -6.72
N GLN A 128 6.73 -9.32 -8.00
CA GLN A 128 6.68 -8.24 -8.99
C GLN A 128 5.24 -7.91 -9.37
N PHE A 129 4.61 -7.06 -8.56
CA PHE A 129 3.27 -6.58 -8.87
C PHE A 129 3.23 -5.82 -10.20
N VAL A 130 2.15 -5.97 -10.97
CA VAL A 130 1.93 -5.31 -12.27
C VAL A 130 0.94 -4.16 -12.13
N ASN A 131 -0.11 -4.36 -11.35
CA ASN A 131 -1.09 -3.33 -11.04
C ASN A 131 -1.73 -3.57 -9.67
N SER A 132 -2.46 -2.57 -9.20
CA SER A 132 -3.36 -2.74 -8.07
C SER A 132 -4.61 -1.90 -8.22
N LEU A 133 -5.73 -2.46 -7.80
CA LEU A 133 -6.99 -1.77 -7.61
C LEU A 133 -7.31 -1.68 -6.12
N GLY A 134 -7.80 -0.55 -5.69
CA GLY A 134 -8.10 -0.31 -4.30
C GLY A 134 -9.20 0.69 -4.05
N GLN A 135 -9.54 0.83 -2.78
CA GLN A 135 -10.64 1.61 -2.29
C GLN A 135 -10.28 2.21 -0.93
N VAL A 136 -10.37 3.53 -0.83
CA VAL A 136 -10.27 4.23 0.44
C VAL A 136 -11.64 4.26 1.10
N ASP A 137 -11.69 3.83 2.35
CA ASP A 137 -12.79 4.05 3.27
C ASP A 137 -12.31 5.04 4.33
N TRP A 138 -12.68 6.31 4.12
CA TRP A 138 -12.26 7.41 4.97
C TRP A 138 -12.87 7.36 6.36
N ASP A 139 -14.04 6.75 6.52
CA ASP A 139 -14.73 6.68 7.80
C ASP A 139 -14.09 5.60 8.68
N LYS A 140 -13.60 4.52 8.07
CA LYS A 140 -12.83 3.48 8.76
C LYS A 140 -11.32 3.76 8.81
N ASN A 141 -10.85 4.80 8.13
CA ASN A 141 -9.42 5.06 7.92
C ASN A 141 -8.67 3.83 7.38
N THR A 142 -9.29 3.15 6.41
CA THR A 142 -8.69 1.98 5.74
C THR A 142 -8.52 2.20 4.24
N LEU A 143 -7.47 1.62 3.69
CA LEU A 143 -7.25 1.50 2.25
C LEU A 143 -7.15 0.00 1.93
N SER A 144 -8.15 -0.54 1.23
CA SER A 144 -8.05 -1.90 0.68
C SER A 144 -7.37 -1.85 -0.67
N LEU A 145 -6.40 -2.73 -0.90
CA LEU A 145 -5.75 -2.96 -2.18
C LEU A 145 -5.87 -4.42 -2.57
N THR A 146 -6.01 -4.70 -3.85
CA THR A 146 -5.71 -6.00 -4.45
C THR A 146 -4.45 -5.83 -5.28
N LEU A 147 -3.34 -6.42 -4.84
CA LEU A 147 -2.07 -6.41 -5.57
C LEU A 147 -2.07 -7.57 -6.55
N VAL A 148 -1.77 -7.33 -7.83
CA VAL A 148 -1.77 -8.37 -8.86
C VAL A 148 -0.34 -8.63 -9.30
N ASP A 149 0.12 -9.87 -9.16
CA ASP A 149 1.42 -10.33 -9.65
C ASP A 149 1.33 -10.78 -11.13
N ALA A 150 2.45 -10.70 -11.84
CA ALA A 150 2.58 -11.03 -13.26
C ALA A 150 2.23 -12.49 -13.59
N GLU A 151 2.33 -13.38 -12.60
CA GLU A 151 2.15 -14.83 -12.75
C GLU A 151 0.77 -15.34 -12.26
N THR A 152 -0.23 -14.45 -12.13
CA THR A 152 -1.66 -14.71 -11.80
C THR A 152 -2.09 -14.78 -10.33
N TYR A 153 -1.22 -14.44 -9.38
CA TYR A 153 -1.60 -14.33 -7.97
C TYR A 153 -2.14 -12.94 -7.62
N THR A 154 -3.19 -12.89 -6.81
CA THR A 154 -3.72 -11.64 -6.23
C THR A 154 -3.58 -11.66 -4.72
N LEU A 155 -2.96 -10.62 -4.16
CA LEU A 155 -2.89 -10.41 -2.72
C LEU A 155 -3.87 -9.30 -2.30
N PRO A 156 -4.99 -9.65 -1.65
CA PRO A 156 -5.83 -8.66 -0.97
C PRO A 156 -5.13 -8.19 0.31
N VAL A 157 -5.01 -6.88 0.49
CA VAL A 157 -4.42 -6.28 1.69
C VAL A 157 -5.25 -5.08 2.12
N VAL A 158 -5.42 -4.92 3.44
CA VAL A 158 -6.07 -3.74 4.03
C VAL A 158 -5.04 -2.99 4.85
N LEU A 159 -4.76 -1.76 4.44
CA LEU A 159 -3.86 -0.84 5.13
C LEU A 159 -4.66 0.09 6.01
N THR A 160 -4.08 0.49 7.13
CA THR A 160 -4.64 1.48 8.05
C THR A 160 -3.90 2.81 7.90
N LYS A 161 -4.63 3.91 7.96
CA LYS A 161 -4.05 5.27 7.96
C LYS A 161 -3.18 5.49 9.20
N LYS A 162 -2.03 6.14 9.04
CA LYS A 162 -1.13 6.54 10.14
C LYS A 162 -1.31 7.98 10.55
#